data_AF-A0A1S3QJF7-F1
#
_entry.id   AF-A0A1S3QJF7-F1
#
_cell.length_a   1.000
_cell.length_b   1.000
_cell.length_c   1.000
_cell.angle_alpha   90.00
_cell.angle_beta   90.00
_cell.angle_gamma   90.00
#
_symmetry.space_group_name_H-M   'P 1'
#
loop_
_entity.id
_entity.type
_entity.pdbx_description
1 polymer ?
#
loop_
_entity_poly.entity_id
_entity_poly.type
_entity_poly.pdbx_seq_one_letter_code
_entity_poly.pdbx_strand_id
1 'polypeptide(L)'
;MILWLKGVVFNVTTVDLKRKPADLHNLAPGTHPPFLTFNGEVKTDINKIEEFLEDVLAPPKYPKLAAKQRESNTAGNNIFAKFSAYIKNTKPEANGGRTHSLTPTFNPNPNP
;
A
#
# COMPACT_ATOMS: atom_id res chain seq x y z
N MET A 1 -4.17 5.54 4.19
CA MET A 1 -4.58 6.76 3.45
C MET A 1 -6.03 6.69 2.99
N ILE A 2 -6.50 5.55 2.45
CA ILE A 2 -7.88 5.35 1.94
C ILE A 2 -8.97 5.86 2.90
N LEU A 3 -8.98 5.42 4.17
CA LEU A 3 -9.99 5.83 5.16
C LEU A 3 -10.08 7.36 5.33
N TRP A 4 -8.93 8.04 5.31
CA TRP A 4 -8.86 9.51 5.36
C TRP A 4 -9.49 10.14 4.12
N LEU A 5 -9.12 9.66 2.93
CA LEU A 5 -9.64 10.15 1.65
C LEU A 5 -11.14 9.89 1.48
N LYS A 6 -11.66 8.81 2.07
CA LYS A 6 -13.10 8.52 2.12
C LYS A 6 -13.86 9.48 3.04
N GLY A 7 -13.19 10.15 3.98
CA GLY A 7 -13.85 11.04 4.95
C GLY A 7 -14.73 10.30 5.97
N VAL A 8 -14.48 9.00 6.19
CA VAL A 8 -15.18 8.22 7.22
C VAL A 8 -14.56 8.52 8.60
N VAL A 9 -15.34 8.33 9.67
CA VAL A 9 -14.79 8.32 11.03
C VAL A 9 -14.15 6.96 11.29
N PHE A 10 -12.89 6.94 11.72
CA PHE A 10 -12.16 5.71 12.01
C PHE A 10 -11.14 5.92 13.14
N ASN A 11 -10.71 4.82 13.74
CA ASN A 11 -9.64 4.79 14.74
C ASN A 11 -8.40 4.13 14.16
N VAL A 12 -7.23 4.58 14.60
CA VAL A 12 -5.94 3.94 14.29
C VAL A 12 -5.32 3.46 15.58
N THR A 13 -5.17 2.15 15.71
CA THR A 13 -4.50 1.52 16.84
C THR A 13 -3.13 1.03 16.41
N THR A 14 -2.08 1.53 17.05
CA THR A 14 -0.72 1.04 16.82
C THR A 14 -0.51 -0.27 17.57
N VAL A 15 0.26 -1.17 16.97
CA VAL A 15 0.54 -2.49 17.53
C VAL A 15 2.02 -2.62 17.80
N ASP A 16 2.38 -2.91 19.05
CA ASP A 16 3.73 -3.34 19.41
C ASP A 16 3.90 -4.84 19.09
N LEU A 17 4.66 -5.12 18.01
CA LEU A 17 4.96 -6.48 17.55
C LEU A 17 5.82 -7.29 18.53
N LYS A 18 6.54 -6.63 19.45
CA LYS A 18 7.39 -7.30 20.45
C LYS A 18 6.59 -7.71 21.69
N ARG A 19 5.64 -6.86 22.11
CA ARG A 19 4.89 -7.06 23.36
C ARG A 19 3.55 -7.78 23.17
N LYS A 20 3.04 -7.88 21.93
CA LYS A 20 1.79 -8.60 21.55
C LYS A 20 0.69 -8.52 22.64
N PRO A 21 0.08 -7.34 22.85
CA PRO A 21 -0.95 -7.18 23.88
C PRO A 21 -2.09 -8.21 23.70
N ALA A 22 -2.62 -8.74 24.79
CA ALA A 22 -3.60 -9.84 24.78
C ALA A 22 -4.86 -9.51 23.98
N ASP A 23 -5.31 -8.25 24.01
CA ASP A 23 -6.49 -7.79 23.26
C ASP A 23 -6.32 -7.93 21.75
N LEU A 24 -5.09 -7.74 21.25
CA LEU A 24 -4.76 -7.94 19.84
C LEU A 24 -4.83 -9.42 19.44
N HIS A 25 -4.35 -10.30 20.31
CA HIS A 25 -4.39 -11.74 20.08
C HIS A 25 -5.83 -12.24 19.96
N ASN A 26 -6.75 -11.66 20.74
CA ASN A 26 -8.18 -11.99 20.68
C ASN A 26 -8.85 -11.43 19.43
N LEU A 27 -8.44 -10.23 18.98
CA LEU A 27 -9.00 -9.60 17.79
C LEU A 27 -8.55 -10.28 16.50
N ALA A 28 -7.27 -10.62 16.39
CA ALA A 28 -6.70 -11.17 15.16
C ALA A 28 -5.50 -12.09 15.47
N PRO A 29 -5.75 -13.34 15.90
CA PRO A 29 -4.69 -14.25 16.34
C PRO A 29 -3.74 -14.58 15.19
N GLY A 30 -2.45 -14.31 15.38
CA GLY A 30 -1.40 -14.64 14.41
C GLY A 30 -1.34 -13.76 13.16
N THR A 31 -2.20 -12.74 13.03
CA THR A 31 -2.15 -11.85 11.86
C THR A 31 -1.12 -10.74 12.06
N HIS A 32 -0.24 -10.57 11.08
CA HIS A 32 0.65 -9.42 11.07
C HIS A 32 -0.12 -8.17 10.64
N PRO A 33 0.04 -7.03 11.36
CA PRO A 33 -0.43 -5.74 10.88
C PRO A 33 0.15 -5.44 9.48
N PRO A 34 -0.59 -4.71 8.63
CA PRO A 34 -1.88 -4.06 8.91
C PRO A 34 -3.08 -5.01 8.74
N PHE A 35 -4.12 -4.78 9.54
CA PHE A 35 -5.44 -5.40 9.38
C PHE A 35 -6.52 -4.36 9.71
N LEU A 36 -7.75 -4.59 9.27
CA LEU A 36 -8.92 -3.73 9.48
C LEU A 36 -9.98 -4.53 10.23
N THR A 37 -10.62 -3.91 11.22
CA THR A 37 -11.86 -4.43 11.81
C THR A 37 -13.03 -3.56 11.36
N PHE A 38 -14.07 -4.17 10.81
CA PHE A 38 -15.28 -3.49 10.38
C PHE A 38 -16.50 -4.28 10.87
N ASN A 39 -17.37 -3.64 11.67
CA ASN A 39 -18.52 -4.30 12.31
C ASN A 39 -18.19 -5.62 13.03
N GLY A 40 -17.01 -5.69 13.67
CA GLY A 40 -16.54 -6.88 14.37
C GLY A 40 -15.84 -7.93 13.49
N GLU A 41 -15.89 -7.80 12.16
CA GLU A 41 -15.15 -8.68 11.26
C GLU A 41 -13.74 -8.17 10.99
N VAL A 42 -12.77 -9.08 11.02
CA VAL A 42 -11.35 -8.78 10.79
C VAL A 42 -10.96 -9.12 9.36
N LYS A 43 -10.24 -8.20 8.71
CA LYS A 43 -9.72 -8.33 7.34
C LYS A 43 -8.22 -8.06 7.36
N THR A 44 -7.41 -8.91 6.73
CA THR A 44 -5.95 -8.96 6.96
C THR A 44 -5.10 -8.77 5.69
N ASP A 45 -5.70 -8.89 4.51
CA ASP A 45 -5.03 -8.70 3.23
C ASP A 45 -5.22 -7.26 2.77
N ILE A 46 -4.12 -6.53 2.58
CA ILE A 46 -4.13 -5.10 2.23
C ILE A 46 -4.93 -4.83 0.96
N ASN A 47 -4.75 -5.66 -0.08
CA ASN A 47 -5.43 -5.47 -1.36
C ASN A 47 -6.93 -5.73 -1.20
N LYS A 48 -7.31 -6.79 -0.45
CA LYS A 48 -8.73 -7.08 -0.18
C LYS A 48 -9.37 -6.02 0.72
N ILE A 49 -8.62 -5.44 1.66
CA ILE A 49 -9.09 -4.32 2.48
C ILE A 49 -9.36 -3.10 1.60
N GLU A 50 -8.47 -2.78 0.66
CA GLU A 50 -8.67 -1.71 -0.30
C GLU A 50 -9.94 -1.93 -1.14
N GLU A 51 -10.10 -3.10 -1.74
CA GLU A 51 -11.29 -3.46 -2.53
C GLU A 51 -12.58 -3.36 -1.69
N PHE A 52 -12.55 -3.91 -0.48
CA PHE A 52 -13.68 -3.86 0.46
C PHE A 52 -14.06 -2.42 0.83
N LEU A 53 -13.08 -1.56 1.13
CA LEU A 53 -13.33 -0.17 1.48
C LEU A 53 -13.87 0.64 0.30
N GLU A 54 -13.43 0.33 -0.92
CA GLU A 54 -13.94 0.99 -2.13
C GLU A 54 -15.41 0.64 -2.39
N ASP A 55 -15.81 -0.61 -2.15
CA ASP A 55 -17.18 -1.10 -2.33
C ASP A 55 -18.13 -0.64 -1.21
N VAL A 56 -17.72 -0.78 0.06
CA VAL A 56 -18.56 -0.43 1.21
C VAL A 56 -18.69 1.09 1.41
N LEU A 57 -17.62 1.84 1.18
CA LEU A 57 -17.62 3.30 1.31
C LEU A 57 -17.82 3.93 -0.07
N ALA A 58 -19.02 3.74 -0.63
CA ALA A 58 -19.38 4.18 -1.98
C ALA A 58 -20.29 5.43 -2.00
N PRO A 59 -20.48 6.05 -3.18
CA PRO A 59 -21.45 7.13 -3.38
C PRO A 59 -22.90 6.70 -3.06
N PRO A 60 -23.79 7.65 -2.68
CA PRO A 60 -23.59 9.10 -2.64
C PRO A 60 -22.87 9.60 -1.37
N LYS A 61 -22.67 8.73 -0.38
CA LYS A 61 -22.17 9.14 0.94
C LYS A 61 -20.66 9.36 0.98
N TYR A 62 -19.90 8.60 0.19
CA TYR A 62 -18.43 8.66 0.17
C TYR A 62 -17.90 8.73 -1.27
N PRO A 63 -16.75 9.37 -1.51
CA PRO A 63 -16.19 9.51 -2.84
C PRO A 63 -15.62 8.18 -3.37
N LYS A 64 -15.69 7.98 -4.69
CA LYS A 64 -14.98 6.89 -5.38
C LYS A 64 -13.50 7.25 -5.51
N LEU A 65 -12.60 6.37 -5.10
CA LEU A 65 -11.15 6.60 -5.11
C LEU A 65 -10.43 5.83 -6.23
N ALA A 66 -11.07 4.82 -6.82
CA ALA A 66 -10.49 4.07 -7.91
C ALA A 66 -10.09 4.98 -9.08
N ALA A 67 -8.86 4.79 -9.59
CA ALA A 67 -8.36 5.55 -10.71
C ALA A 67 -9.20 5.32 -11.98
N LYS A 68 -9.41 6.40 -12.74
CA LYS A 68 -10.13 6.33 -14.02
C LYS A 68 -9.26 5.73 -15.13
N GLN A 69 -7.96 6.02 -15.12
CA GLN A 69 -7.00 5.54 -16.11
C GLN A 69 -6.27 4.31 -15.56
N ARG A 70 -6.30 3.20 -16.30
CA ARG A 70 -5.69 1.93 -15.87
C ARG A 70 -4.18 2.04 -15.66
N GLU A 71 -3.51 2.85 -16.47
CA GLU A 71 -2.06 3.10 -16.38
C GLU A 71 -1.65 3.74 -15.05
N SER A 72 -2.54 4.51 -14.42
CA SER A 72 -2.27 5.11 -13.11
C SER A 72 -2.08 4.07 -12.01
N ASN A 73 -2.67 2.87 -12.15
CA ASN A 73 -2.55 1.79 -11.17
C ASN A 73 -1.24 1.00 -11.31
N THR A 74 -0.55 1.12 -12.45
CA THR A 74 0.67 0.35 -12.76
C THR A 74 1.92 1.21 -12.83
N ALA A 75 1.75 2.52 -13.03
CA ALA A 75 2.83 3.49 -13.04
C ALA A 75 3.62 3.42 -11.72
N GLY A 76 4.90 3.05 -11.81
CA GLY A 76 5.81 3.02 -10.66
C GLY A 76 5.79 1.75 -9.80
N ASN A 77 4.99 0.73 -10.13
CA ASN A 77 4.89 -0.50 -9.33
C ASN A 77 6.22 -1.26 -9.16
N ASN A 78 7.18 -1.07 -10.07
CA ASN A 78 8.49 -1.70 -9.99
C ASN A 78 9.55 -0.90 -9.19
N ILE A 79 9.26 0.34 -8.80
CA ILE A 79 10.22 1.24 -8.17
C ILE A 79 10.62 0.71 -6.79
N PHE A 80 9.66 0.30 -5.98
CA PHE A 80 9.92 -0.23 -4.63
C PHE A 80 10.80 -1.48 -4.65
N ALA A 81 10.56 -2.38 -5.61
CA ALA A 81 11.36 -3.60 -5.77
C ALA A 81 12.82 -3.27 -6.16
N LYS A 82 13.01 -2.38 -7.14
CA LYS A 82 14.35 -1.93 -7.57
C LYS A 82 15.10 -1.23 -6.42
N PHE A 83 14.44 -0.33 -5.71
CA PHE A 83 15.01 0.35 -4.55
C PHE A 83 15.39 -0.63 -3.43
N SER A 84 14.50 -1.59 -3.13
CA SER A 84 14.76 -2.63 -2.13
C SER A 84 15.98 -3.48 -2.48
N ALA A 85 16.14 -3.85 -3.75
CA ALA A 85 17.31 -4.59 -4.23
C ALA A 85 18.59 -3.75 -4.12
N TYR A 86 18.51 -2.45 -4.43
CA TYR A 86 19.64 -1.54 -4.33
C TYR A 86 20.14 -1.39 -2.88
N ILE A 87 19.26 -1.08 -1.93
CA ILE A 87 19.66 -0.80 -0.54
C ILE A 87 20.11 -2.05 0.22
N LYS A 88 19.59 -3.24 -0.16
CA LYS A 88 19.99 -4.52 0.44
C LYS A 88 21.23 -5.12 -0.22
N ASN A 89 21.76 -4.52 -1.28
CA ASN A 89 22.93 -5.03 -1.97
C ASN A 89 24.19 -4.84 -1.11
N THR A 90 24.81 -5.94 -0.69
CA THR A 90 26.04 -5.94 0.11
C THR A 90 27.31 -5.79 -0.73
N LYS A 91 27.20 -5.71 -2.07
CA LYS A 91 28.31 -5.59 -3.02
C LYS A 91 28.16 -4.33 -3.89
N PRO A 92 28.69 -3.16 -3.46
CA PRO A 92 28.49 -1.88 -4.13
C PRO A 92 28.91 -1.87 -5.60
N GLU A 93 29.93 -2.64 -5.97
CA GLU A 93 30.44 -2.83 -7.33
C GLU A 93 29.39 -3.37 -8.32
N ALA A 94 28.38 -4.08 -7.84
CA ALA A 94 27.28 -4.59 -8.67
C ALA A 94 26.19 -3.52 -8.96
N ASN A 95 26.33 -2.30 -8.44
CA ASN A 95 25.35 -1.22 -8.62
C ASN A 95 25.49 -0.45 -9.92
N GLY A 96 26.65 -0.51 -10.60
CA GLY A 96 26.94 0.29 -11.81
C GLY A 96 25.95 0.09 -12.96
N GLY A 97 25.34 -1.08 -13.08
CA GLY A 97 24.30 -1.36 -14.09
C GLY A 97 22.85 -1.10 -13.62
N ARG A 98 22.62 -0.87 -12.32
CA ARG A 98 21.26 -0.76 -11.74
C ARG A 98 20.82 0.68 -11.51
N THR A 99 21.75 1.62 -11.39
CA THR A 99 21.48 3.05 -11.16
C THR A 99 20.74 3.70 -12.35
N HIS A 100 21.09 3.34 -13.59
CA HIS A 100 20.39 3.81 -14.79
C HIS A 100 18.92 3.35 -14.87
N SER A 101 18.54 2.30 -14.15
CA SER A 101 17.16 1.79 -14.13
C SER A 101 16.26 2.45 -13.06
N LEU A 102 16.84 3.27 -12.19
CA LEU A 102 16.18 4.00 -11.10
C LEU A 102 15.86 5.45 -11.48
N THR A 103 16.51 6.00 -12.50
CA THR A 103 16.13 7.28 -13.10
C THR A 103 14.92 7.06 -14.00
N PRO A 104 13.79 7.77 -13.78
CA PRO A 104 12.76 7.83 -14.80
C PRO A 104 13.38 8.53 -16.01
N THR A 105 13.63 7.79 -17.09
CA THR A 105 13.92 8.38 -18.38
C THR A 105 12.64 9.10 -18.81
N PHE A 106 12.54 10.39 -18.52
CA PHE A 106 11.58 11.25 -19.19
C PHE A 106 12.00 11.22 -20.67
N ASN A 107 11.20 10.56 -21.50
CA ASN A 107 11.35 10.60 -22.95
C ASN A 107 10.49 11.77 -23.41
N PRO A 108 11.02 13.00 -23.58
CA PRO A 108 10.28 14.03 -24.28
C PRO A 108 10.14 13.52 -25.71
N ASN A 109 8.94 13.07 -26.05
CA ASN A 109 8.61 12.53 -27.36
C ASN A 109 9.24 13.41 -28.47
N PRO A 110 10.21 12.90 -29.26
CA PRO A 110 10.68 13.63 -30.41
C PRO A 110 9.78 13.18 -31.55
N ASN A 111 8.78 13.98 -31.89
CA ASN A 111 8.50 14.19 -33.31
C ASN A 111 7.63 15.43 -33.57
N PRO A 112 7.84 16.03 -34.76
CA PRO A 112 7.54 17.42 -35.08
C PRO A 112 6.06 17.74 -35.31
#